data_AF-A0A3D1CP37-F1
#
_entry.id   AF-A0A3D1CP37-F1
#
_cell.length_a   1.000
_cell.length_b   1.000
_cell.length_c   1.000
_cell.angle_alpha   90.00
_cell.angle_beta   90.00
_cell.angle_gamma   90.00
#
_symmetry.space_group_name_H-M   'P 1'
#
loop_
_entity.id
_entity.type
_entity.pdbx_description
1 polymer ?
#
loop_
_entity_poly.entity_id
_entity_poly.type
_entity_poly.pdbx_seq_one_letter_code
_entity_poly.pdbx_strand_id
1 'polypeptide(L)'
;MLNTYLKVSSRDRALLLSYKPLNDLARNVRLEKSNGALTVQVLDQDERSLFARGSADVTPKTRELLLAIGDVIADQNQPVEIVGHTDAAAFGANNGYTNWELSADRANATRRTLMAAGIAGARFMRVSGVADTQPINTIDPLASENRRISIRLVYQAE
;
A
#
# COMPACT_ATOMS: atom_id res chain seq x y z
N MET A 1 17.57 -12.56 -14.19
CA MET A 1 16.36 -12.47 -15.03
C MET A 1 15.32 -11.60 -14.33
N LEU A 2 15.30 -10.29 -14.57
CA LEU A 2 14.27 -9.36 -14.07
C LEU A 2 13.81 -8.47 -15.23
N ASN A 3 13.18 -9.10 -16.22
CA ASN A 3 12.25 -8.45 -17.14
C ASN A 3 10.87 -8.87 -16.62
N THR A 4 9.83 -8.03 -16.57
CA THR A 4 9.18 -7.49 -17.76
C THR A 4 8.07 -6.48 -17.39
N TYR A 5 7.78 -5.56 -18.33
CA TYR A 5 6.55 -4.75 -18.53
C TYR A 5 6.40 -3.40 -17.80
N LEU A 6 6.98 -2.37 -18.40
CA LEU A 6 6.67 -0.96 -18.19
C LEU A 6 6.10 -0.36 -19.47
N LYS A 7 4.78 -0.11 -19.52
CA LYS A 7 4.17 0.92 -20.38
C LYS A 7 3.56 1.98 -19.45
N VAL A 8 4.41 2.86 -18.96
CA VAL A 8 4.00 4.02 -18.16
C VAL A 8 4.18 5.25 -19.03
N SER A 9 3.30 6.25 -18.90
CA SER A 9 3.54 7.56 -19.50
C SER A 9 4.89 8.09 -18.99
N SER A 10 5.64 8.77 -19.85
CA SER A 10 7.00 9.24 -19.54
C SER A 10 7.05 10.18 -18.32
N ARG A 11 5.93 10.83 -17.98
CA ARG A 11 5.83 11.87 -16.95
C ARG A 11 5.60 11.31 -15.54
N ASP A 12 4.64 10.39 -15.39
CA ASP A 12 4.29 9.80 -14.08
C ASP A 12 5.39 8.87 -13.57
N ARG A 13 6.02 8.12 -14.50
CA ARG A 13 7.18 7.26 -14.21
C ARG A 13 8.39 8.10 -13.81
N ALA A 14 8.62 9.21 -14.50
CA ALA A 14 9.72 10.11 -14.18
C ALA A 14 9.53 10.76 -12.81
N LEU A 15 8.30 11.14 -12.42
CA LEU A 15 8.03 11.74 -11.11
C LEU A 15 8.31 10.78 -9.95
N LEU A 16 7.79 9.54 -10.04
CA LEU A 16 7.98 8.54 -8.97
C LEU A 16 9.41 7.97 -8.94
N LEU A 17 10.05 7.77 -10.10
CA LEU A 17 11.43 7.26 -10.16
C LEU A 17 12.50 8.34 -9.96
N SER A 18 12.16 9.64 -10.08
CA SER A 18 13.09 10.74 -9.77
C SER A 18 13.10 11.12 -8.28
N TYR A 19 12.16 10.61 -7.49
CA TYR A 19 12.10 10.87 -6.06
C TYR A 19 13.17 10.03 -5.33
N LYS A 20 14.35 10.62 -5.16
CA LYS A 20 15.53 10.02 -4.53
C LYS A 20 15.26 9.35 -3.15
N PRO A 21 14.38 9.87 -2.27
CA PRO A 21 14.00 9.21 -1.02
C PRO A 21 13.29 7.85 -1.23
N LEU A 22 12.61 7.65 -2.36
CA LEU A 22 12.00 6.38 -2.70
C LEU A 22 13.05 5.34 -3.07
N ASN A 23 14.29 5.65 -3.47
CA ASN A 23 15.27 4.61 -3.83
C ASN A 23 15.69 3.73 -2.63
N ASP A 24 15.81 4.30 -1.43
CA ASP A 24 16.16 3.53 -0.23
C ASP A 24 14.96 2.77 0.36
N LEU A 25 13.75 3.28 0.08
CA LEU A 25 12.46 2.69 0.46
C LEU A 25 11.84 1.81 -0.65
N ALA A 26 12.41 1.81 -1.86
CA ALA A 26 11.88 1.20 -3.08
C ALA A 26 11.77 -0.31 -2.95
N ARG A 27 12.57 -0.93 -2.08
CA ARG A 27 12.51 -2.37 -1.86
C ARG A 27 11.15 -2.83 -1.31
N ASN A 28 10.46 -1.95 -0.60
CA ASN A 28 9.12 -2.20 -0.05
C ASN A 28 8.00 -1.62 -0.94
N VAL A 29 8.34 -1.03 -2.09
CA VAL A 29 7.36 -0.38 -2.97
C VAL A 29 7.34 -1.04 -4.33
N ARG A 30 6.17 -1.51 -4.75
CA ARG A 30 5.94 -2.00 -6.12
C ARG A 30 4.87 -1.14 -6.79
N LEU A 31 5.13 -0.75 -8.03
CA LEU A 31 4.21 0.06 -8.83
C LEU A 31 3.59 -0.80 -9.92
N GLU A 32 2.26 -0.74 -10.04
CA GLU A 32 1.51 -1.48 -11.06
C GLU A 32 0.51 -0.56 -11.73
N LYS A 33 0.48 -0.55 -13.07
CA LYS A 33 -0.55 0.14 -13.83
C LYS A 33 -1.43 -0.88 -14.53
N SER A 34 -2.73 -0.87 -14.23
CA SER A 34 -3.70 -1.79 -14.83
C SER A 34 -5.10 -1.19 -14.76
N ASN A 35 -5.93 -1.49 -15.77
CA ASN A 35 -7.36 -1.16 -15.79
C ASN A 35 -7.69 0.30 -15.41
N GLY A 36 -6.96 1.27 -15.98
CA GLY A 36 -7.18 2.68 -15.66
C GLY A 36 -6.81 3.05 -14.22
N ALA A 37 -5.93 2.32 -13.54
CA ALA A 37 -5.45 2.67 -12.20
C ALA A 37 -3.93 2.55 -12.09
N LEU A 38 -3.33 3.43 -11.29
CA LEU A 38 -1.97 3.28 -10.77
C LEU A 38 -2.08 2.74 -9.35
N THR A 39 -1.42 1.62 -9.08
CA THR A 39 -1.38 0.98 -7.77
C THR A 39 0.02 1.06 -7.20
N VAL A 40 0.13 1.63 -6.02
CA VAL A 40 1.33 1.60 -5.17
C VAL A 40 1.12 0.51 -4.13
N GLN A 41 1.85 -0.59 -4.28
CA GLN A 41 1.92 -1.67 -3.30
C GLN A 41 3.03 -1.33 -2.31
N VAL A 42 2.68 -1.18 -1.03
CA VAL A 42 3.63 -1.05 0.06
C VAL A 42 3.69 -2.40 0.77
N LEU A 43 4.78 -3.14 0.58
CA LEU A 43 4.96 -4.52 1.04
C LEU A 43 5.74 -4.59 2.35
N ASP A 44 5.31 -5.48 3.22
CA ASP A 44 6.07 -5.85 4.41
C ASP A 44 7.29 -6.68 4.04
N GLN A 45 8.37 -6.50 4.81
CA GLN A 45 9.58 -7.30 4.72
C GLN A 45 10.11 -7.53 6.13
N ASP A 46 10.66 -8.72 6.40
CA ASP A 46 10.98 -9.14 7.76
C ASP A 46 12.00 -8.22 8.47
N GLU A 47 12.89 -7.56 7.72
CA GLU A 47 13.84 -6.57 8.27
C GLU A 47 13.28 -5.13 8.33
N ARG A 48 12.11 -4.88 7.74
CA ARG A 48 11.54 -3.54 7.52
C ARG A 48 10.03 -3.58 7.67
N SER A 49 9.58 -3.90 8.88
CA SER A 49 8.16 -4.13 9.05
C SER A 49 7.33 -2.85 8.88
N LEU A 50 6.22 -2.95 8.13
CA LEU A 50 5.34 -1.82 7.87
C LEU A 50 4.60 -1.36 9.12
N PHE A 51 4.24 -2.34 9.95
CA PHE A 51 3.44 -2.17 11.14
C PHE A 51 4.16 -2.76 12.34
N ALA A 52 3.89 -2.24 13.54
CA ALA A 52 4.34 -2.91 14.75
C ALA A 52 3.77 -4.34 14.81
N ARG A 53 4.54 -5.27 15.39
CA ARG A 53 4.18 -6.69 15.44
C ARG A 53 2.81 -6.86 16.10
N GLY A 54 1.88 -7.47 15.36
CA GLY A 54 0.51 -7.69 15.81
C GLY A 54 -0.29 -6.41 16.09
N SER A 55 0.08 -5.30 15.45
CA SER A 55 -0.64 -4.03 15.53
C SER A 55 -0.97 -3.51 14.12
N ALA A 56 -1.93 -2.59 14.09
CA ALA A 56 -2.24 -1.75 12.94
C ALA A 56 -1.45 -0.42 12.93
N ASP A 57 -0.62 -0.18 13.95
CA ASP A 57 0.19 1.03 14.04
C ASP A 57 1.33 1.00 13.03
N VAL A 58 1.34 2.01 12.16
CA VAL A 58 2.43 2.24 11.20
C VAL A 58 3.73 2.55 11.95
N THR A 59 4.82 1.92 11.55
CA THR A 59 6.14 2.24 12.12
C THR A 59 6.58 3.65 11.69
N PRO A 60 7.49 4.32 12.43
CA PRO A 60 7.99 5.64 12.03
C PRO A 60 8.54 5.67 10.59
N LYS A 61 9.28 4.63 10.20
CA LYS A 61 9.83 4.49 8.85
C LYS A 61 8.74 4.35 7.77
N THR A 62 7.69 3.57 8.06
CA THR A 62 6.54 3.45 7.16
C THR A 62 5.76 4.74 7.07
N ARG A 63 5.64 5.47 8.18
CA ARG A 63 5.02 6.79 8.19
C ARG A 63 5.76 7.74 7.24
N GLU A 64 7.09 7.81 7.32
CA GLU A 64 7.89 8.62 6.38
C GLU A 64 7.66 8.22 4.92
N LEU A 65 7.64 6.91 4.63
CA LEU A 65 7.32 6.41 3.28
C LEU A 65 5.92 6.84 2.82
N LEU A 66 4.90 6.67 3.66
CA LEU A 66 3.52 7.03 3.34
C LEU A 66 3.36 8.55 3.16
N LEU A 67 4.08 9.36 3.95
CA LEU A 67 4.10 10.81 3.76
C LEU A 67 4.72 11.19 2.40
N ALA A 68 5.84 10.57 2.02
CA ALA A 68 6.46 10.80 0.71
C ALA A 68 5.57 10.33 -0.46
N ILE A 69 4.88 9.19 -0.31
CA ILE A 69 3.87 8.74 -1.28
C ILE A 69 2.72 9.75 -1.34
N GLY A 70 2.26 10.23 -0.19
CA GLY A 70 1.20 11.22 -0.07
C GLY A 70 1.53 12.52 -0.79
N ASP A 71 2.74 13.05 -0.61
CA ASP A 71 3.26 14.26 -1.28
C ASP A 71 3.19 14.12 -2.81
N VAL A 72 3.67 13.00 -3.36
CA VAL A 72 3.62 12.76 -4.82
C VAL A 72 2.18 12.63 -5.35
N ILE A 73 1.26 12.09 -4.53
CA ILE A 73 -0.14 11.89 -4.93
C ILE A 73 -1.00 13.15 -4.66
N ALA A 74 -0.55 14.08 -3.80
CA ALA A 74 -1.34 15.22 -3.37
C ALA A 74 -1.71 16.15 -4.54
N ASP A 75 -0.79 16.36 -5.48
CA ASP A 75 -0.97 17.19 -6.68
C ASP A 75 -1.92 16.58 -7.74
N GLN A 76 -2.36 15.35 -7.51
CA GLN A 76 -3.23 14.60 -8.42
C GLN A 76 -4.70 14.73 -8.01
N ASN A 77 -5.63 14.63 -8.96
CA ASN A 77 -7.08 14.79 -8.69
C ASN A 77 -7.86 13.45 -8.67
N GLN A 78 -7.17 12.33 -8.92
CA GLN A 78 -7.79 11.02 -9.01
C GLN A 78 -8.30 10.56 -7.63
N PRO A 79 -9.45 9.87 -7.60
CA PRO A 79 -9.89 9.08 -6.46
C PRO A 79 -8.82 8.12 -5.94
N VAL A 80 -8.77 7.97 -4.62
CA VAL A 80 -7.86 7.08 -3.90
C VAL A 80 -8.67 5.93 -3.29
N GLU A 81 -8.25 4.70 -3.58
CA GLU A 81 -8.70 3.50 -2.85
C GLU A 81 -7.53 2.92 -2.05
N ILE A 82 -7.82 2.41 -0.86
CA ILE A 82 -6.84 1.73 0.00
C ILE A 82 -7.34 0.34 0.33
N VAL A 83 -6.50 -0.67 0.11
CA VAL A 83 -6.79 -2.05 0.48
C VAL A 83 -5.68 -2.58 1.36
N GLY A 84 -6.03 -3.08 2.54
CA GLY A 84 -5.14 -3.77 3.45
C GLY A 84 -5.18 -5.27 3.25
N HIS A 85 -4.01 -5.91 3.34
CA HIS A 85 -3.84 -7.34 3.20
C HIS A 85 -2.98 -7.86 4.36
N THR A 86 -3.27 -9.08 4.80
CA THR A 86 -2.42 -9.87 5.71
C THR A 86 -1.90 -11.10 4.97
N ASP A 87 -0.97 -11.82 5.60
CA ASP A 87 -0.65 -13.19 5.24
C ASP A 87 -1.65 -14.16 5.89
N ALA A 88 -1.52 -15.45 5.56
CA ALA A 88 -2.38 -16.51 6.09
C ALA A 88 -2.05 -16.90 7.54
N ALA A 89 -1.13 -16.21 8.21
CA ALA A 89 -0.83 -16.48 9.61
C ALA A 89 -2.04 -16.08 10.47
N ALA A 90 -2.56 -17.00 11.28
CA ALA A 90 -3.71 -16.73 12.12
C ALA A 90 -3.41 -15.59 13.10
N PHE A 91 -4.24 -14.54 13.07
CA PHE A 91 -4.17 -13.41 13.98
C PHE A 91 -5.32 -13.43 15.00
N GLY A 92 -5.02 -13.02 16.23
CA GLY A 92 -6.01 -12.72 17.28
C GLY A 92 -6.91 -13.89 17.71
N ALA A 93 -6.31 -15.05 18.00
CA ALA A 93 -7.01 -16.28 18.35
C ALA A 93 -7.97 -16.25 19.56
N ASN A 94 -8.03 -15.16 20.35
CA ASN A 94 -8.67 -15.19 21.68
C ASN A 94 -9.77 -14.15 21.93
N ASN A 95 -10.06 -13.21 21.02
CA ASN A 95 -11.03 -12.13 21.28
C ASN A 95 -11.94 -11.78 20.08
N GLY A 96 -11.98 -12.63 19.05
CA GLY A 96 -12.77 -12.39 17.83
C GLY A 96 -12.17 -11.37 16.88
N TYR A 97 -11.01 -10.79 17.20
CA TYR A 97 -10.25 -9.95 16.28
C TYR A 97 -9.40 -10.84 15.37
N THR A 98 -9.55 -10.70 14.07
CA THR A 98 -8.91 -11.59 13.10
C THR A 98 -8.09 -10.81 12.07
N ASN A 99 -7.60 -11.50 11.04
CA ASN A 99 -6.98 -10.87 9.89
C ASN A 99 -7.92 -9.89 9.15
N TRP A 100 -9.23 -10.06 9.26
CA TRP A 100 -10.21 -9.13 8.71
C TRP A 100 -10.11 -7.76 9.37
N GLU A 101 -10.19 -7.70 10.70
CA GLU A 101 -10.07 -6.47 11.46
C GLU A 101 -8.67 -5.86 11.28
N LEU A 102 -7.62 -6.69 11.35
CA LEU A 102 -6.23 -6.24 11.20
C LEU A 102 -6.00 -5.54 9.86
N SER A 103 -6.46 -6.17 8.78
CA SER A 103 -6.28 -5.61 7.43
C SER A 103 -7.04 -4.30 7.24
N ALA A 104 -8.27 -4.19 7.76
CA ALA A 104 -9.08 -2.98 7.68
C ALA A 104 -8.50 -1.83 8.53
N ASP A 105 -7.98 -2.14 9.72
CA ASP A 105 -7.36 -1.16 10.61
C ASP A 105 -6.06 -0.62 10.02
N ARG A 106 -5.24 -1.49 9.42
CA ARG A 106 -4.01 -1.11 8.71
C ARG A 106 -4.32 -0.22 7.49
N ALA A 107 -5.35 -0.53 6.72
CA ALA A 107 -5.81 0.32 5.63
C ALA A 107 -6.23 1.72 6.13
N ASN A 108 -6.93 1.79 7.26
CA ASN A 108 -7.31 3.06 7.87
C ASN A 108 -6.13 3.83 8.47
N ALA A 109 -5.14 3.14 9.04
CA ALA A 109 -3.90 3.76 9.51
C ALA A 109 -3.14 4.43 8.36
N THR A 110 -3.08 3.76 7.20
CA THR A 110 -2.54 4.35 5.97
C THR A 110 -3.35 5.57 5.53
N ARG A 111 -4.69 5.50 5.50
CA ARG A 111 -5.55 6.65 5.15
C ARG A 111 -5.25 7.87 6.02
N ARG A 112 -5.20 7.68 7.35
CA ARG A 112 -4.91 8.77 8.30
C ARG A 112 -3.54 9.40 8.03
N THR A 113 -2.55 8.57 7.71
CA THR A 113 -1.19 9.04 7.39
C THR A 113 -1.16 9.83 6.08
N LEU A 114 -1.85 9.35 5.04
CA LEU A 114 -1.96 10.06 3.76
C LEU A 114 -2.73 11.38 3.87
N MET A 115 -3.76 11.45 4.72
CA MET A 115 -4.42 12.73 5.04
C MET A 115 -3.48 13.72 5.71
N ALA A 116 -2.63 13.25 6.63
CA ALA A 116 -1.62 14.08 7.26
C ALA A 116 -0.56 14.58 6.26
N ALA A 117 -0.38 13.89 5.13
CA ALA A 117 0.44 14.33 4.00
C ALA A 117 -0.26 15.36 3.08
N GLY A 118 -1.50 15.75 3.37
CA GLY A 118 -2.24 16.76 2.59
C GLY A 118 -3.25 16.20 1.59
N ILE A 119 -3.45 14.87 1.51
CA ILE A 119 -4.52 14.31 0.66
C ILE A 119 -5.89 14.66 1.27
N ALA A 120 -6.72 15.37 0.49
CA ALA A 120 -8.06 15.74 0.89
C ALA A 120 -8.94 14.52 1.20
N GLY A 121 -9.68 14.58 2.32
CA GLY A 121 -10.55 13.49 2.78
C GLY A 121 -11.55 13.00 1.73
N ALA A 122 -12.09 13.91 0.91
CA ALA A 122 -13.04 13.60 -0.16
C ALA A 122 -12.45 12.77 -1.31
N ARG A 123 -11.11 12.66 -1.41
CA ARG A 123 -10.48 11.81 -2.43
C ARG A 123 -10.52 10.34 -2.08
N PHE A 124 -10.67 9.96 -0.80
CA PHE A 124 -10.71 8.56 -0.39
C PHE A 124 -12.08 7.95 -0.66
N MET A 125 -12.22 7.27 -1.79
CA MET A 125 -13.49 6.66 -2.21
C MET A 125 -13.75 5.32 -1.54
N ARG A 126 -12.69 4.57 -1.21
CA ARG A 126 -12.83 3.24 -0.61
C ARG A 126 -11.65 2.89 0.28
N VAL A 127 -11.95 2.31 1.43
CA VAL A 127 -10.97 1.71 2.35
C VAL A 127 -11.48 0.32 2.69
N SER A 128 -10.65 -0.71 2.50
CA SER A 128 -11.08 -2.08 2.70
C SER A 128 -9.97 -2.93 3.32
N GLY A 129 -10.36 -3.87 4.18
CA GLY A 129 -9.51 -4.99 4.58
C GLY A 129 -9.98 -6.24 3.86
N VAL A 130 -9.04 -7.05 3.35
CA VAL A 130 -9.36 -8.32 2.66
C VAL A 130 -8.64 -9.51 3.29
N ALA A 131 -8.13 -9.36 4.51
CA ALA A 131 -7.38 -10.40 5.21
C ALA A 131 -6.30 -11.03 4.28
N ASP A 132 -6.25 -12.35 4.26
CA ASP A 132 -5.38 -13.20 3.46
C ASP A 132 -6.02 -13.68 2.16
N THR A 133 -7.20 -13.18 1.77
CA THR A 133 -7.97 -13.72 0.64
C THR A 133 -7.44 -13.29 -0.74
N GLN A 134 -6.46 -12.39 -0.79
CA GLN A 134 -5.86 -11.88 -2.02
C GLN A 134 -4.32 -11.86 -1.91
N PRO A 135 -3.68 -13.04 -1.78
CA PRO A 135 -2.23 -13.12 -1.67
C PRO A 135 -1.58 -12.74 -3.01
N ILE A 136 -0.45 -12.03 -2.95
CA ILE A 136 0.38 -11.77 -4.14
C ILE A 136 1.29 -12.97 -4.42
N ASN A 137 1.71 -13.66 -3.35
CA ASN A 137 2.41 -14.93 -3.41
C ASN A 137 1.44 -16.05 -3.06
N THR A 138 0.89 -16.67 -4.10
CA THR A 138 -0.03 -17.80 -3.96
C THR A 138 0.69 -19.11 -3.65
N ILE A 139 2.02 -19.17 -3.84
CA ILE A 139 2.83 -20.37 -3.59
C ILE A 139 3.13 -20.49 -2.10
N ASP A 140 3.45 -19.37 -1.45
CA ASP A 140 3.66 -19.27 -0.01
C ASP A 140 2.67 -18.27 0.62
N PRO A 141 1.52 -18.75 1.13
CA PRO A 141 0.52 -17.90 1.79
C PRO A 141 1.04 -17.18 3.05
N LEU A 142 2.13 -17.67 3.67
CA LEU A 142 2.75 -17.09 4.86
C LEU A 142 3.84 -16.06 4.52
N ALA A 143 4.15 -15.86 3.23
CA ALA A 143 5.19 -14.95 2.81
C ALA A 143 4.90 -13.51 3.28
N SER A 144 5.95 -12.82 3.74
CA SER A 144 5.84 -11.46 4.29
C SER A 144 5.29 -10.45 3.28
N GLU A 145 5.58 -10.63 2.00
CA GLU A 145 5.04 -9.82 0.90
C GLU A 145 3.51 -9.87 0.74
N ASN A 146 2.83 -10.88 1.31
CA ASN A 146 1.37 -10.91 1.36
C ASN A 146 0.81 -9.87 2.34
N ARG A 147 1.56 -9.53 3.40
CA ARG A 147 1.25 -8.41 4.30
C ARG A 147 1.60 -7.12 3.58
N ARG A 148 0.59 -6.42 3.05
CA ARG A 148 0.82 -5.22 2.23
C ARG A 148 -0.35 -4.26 2.29
N ILE A 149 -0.11 -3.02 1.87
CA ILE A 149 -1.14 -2.04 1.56
C ILE A 149 -1.12 -1.71 0.08
N SER A 150 -2.27 -1.83 -0.57
CA SER A 150 -2.49 -1.33 -1.93
C SER A 150 -3.07 0.08 -1.85
N ILE A 151 -2.39 1.08 -2.42
CA ILE A 151 -2.90 2.44 -2.61
C ILE A 151 -3.16 2.63 -4.10
N ARG A 152 -4.41 2.81 -4.50
CA ARG A 152 -4.81 2.92 -5.90
C ARG A 152 -5.27 4.32 -6.24
N LEU A 153 -4.69 4.93 -7.26
CA LEU A 153 -5.21 6.11 -7.93
C LEU A 153 -6.04 5.63 -9.12
N VAL A 154 -7.36 5.86 -9.08
CA VAL A 154 -8.27 5.44 -10.15
C VAL A 154 -8.41 6.58 -11.15
N TYR A 155 -7.91 6.37 -12.37
CA TYR A 155 -8.18 7.24 -13.50
C TYR A 155 -9.56 6.87 -14.03
N GLN A 156 -10.40 7.87 -14.30
CA GLN A 156 -11.67 7.59 -14.96
C GLN A 156 -11.38 6.96 -16.33
N ALA A 157 -12.16 5.95 -16.68
CA ALA A 157 -12.19 5.47 -18.06
C ALA A 157 -12.74 6.62 -18.90
N GLU A 158 -11.95 7.07 -19.89
CA GLU A 158 -12.46 7.93 -20.97
C GLU A 158 -13.48 7.16 -21.82
#